data_AF-A0A941A0J1-F1
#
_entry.id   AF-A0A941A0J1-F1
#
_cell.length_a   1.000
_cell.length_b   1.000
_cell.length_c   1.000
_cell.angle_alpha   90.00
_cell.angle_beta   90.00
_cell.angle_gamma   90.00
#
_symmetry.space_group_name_H-M   'P 1'
#
loop_
_entity.id
_entity.type
_entity.pdbx_description
1 polymer ?
#
loop_
_entity_poly.entity_id
_entity_poly.type
_entity_poly.pdbx_seq_one_letter_code
_entity_poly.pdbx_strand_id
1 'polypeptide(L)'
;MKFFPALEFLVQLLQHLPDARSSLIRRYGLYSSRSRGTWHRKPYLGRLAPVGWVRQHEQHVPVTVDGAPGDCPDESVSAKQSRAAWARLLAKIYDVDALKCSRCGSPMKVLAVITDPIQVRRVLLHLIKTGAAPPGLDASALN
;
A
#
# COMPACT_ATOMS: atom_id res chain seq x y z
N MET A 1 -27.36 -14.14 35.37
CA MET A 1 -26.74 -13.78 34.08
C MET A 1 -27.48 -12.55 33.57
N LYS A 2 -26.84 -11.38 33.48
CA LYS A 2 -27.51 -10.15 32.99
C LYS A 2 -27.53 -10.19 31.47
N PHE A 3 -28.71 -10.13 30.88
CA PHE A 3 -28.88 -9.98 29.44
C PHE A 3 -28.94 -8.49 29.13
N PHE A 4 -28.06 -8.04 28.23
CA PHE A 4 -28.07 -6.67 27.75
C PHE A 4 -28.82 -6.61 26.41
N PRO A 5 -29.65 -5.58 26.17
CA PRO A 5 -30.11 -5.25 24.83
C PRO A 5 -28.92 -5.06 23.90
N ALA A 6 -29.03 -5.52 22.64
CA ALA A 6 -27.91 -5.55 21.70
C ALA A 6 -27.21 -4.18 21.54
N LEU A 7 -27.98 -3.09 21.55
CA LEU A 7 -27.45 -1.74 21.41
C LEU A 7 -26.67 -1.27 22.65
N GLU A 8 -27.18 -1.55 23.85
CA GLU A 8 -26.50 -1.24 25.12
C GLU A 8 -25.18 -2.00 25.25
N PHE A 9 -25.18 -3.27 24.83
CA PHE A 9 -23.96 -4.06 24.76
C PHE A 9 -22.93 -3.44 23.81
N LEU A 10 -23.35 -3.02 22.61
CA LEU A 10 -22.44 -2.38 21.65
C LEU A 10 -21.91 -1.04 22.18
N VAL A 11 -22.74 -0.22 22.82
CA VAL A 11 -22.30 1.06 23.42
C VAL A 11 -21.24 0.80 24.50
N GLN A 12 -21.48 -0.16 25.40
CA GLN A 12 -20.51 -0.51 26.43
C GLN A 12 -19.26 -1.21 25.88
N LEU A 13 -19.34 -1.90 24.76
CA LEU A 13 -18.16 -2.46 24.10
C LEU A 13 -17.31 -1.34 23.47
N LEU A 14 -17.97 -0.41 22.77
CA LEU A 14 -17.32 0.67 22.05
C LEU A 14 -16.60 1.66 22.97
N GLN A 15 -17.02 1.81 24.23
CA GLN A 15 -16.34 2.67 25.21
C GLN A 15 -14.89 2.23 25.53
N HIS A 16 -14.56 0.95 25.28
CA HIS A 16 -13.21 0.42 25.49
C HIS A 16 -12.35 0.48 24.23
N LEU A 17 -12.97 0.73 23.08
CA LEU A 17 -12.27 0.94 21.82
C LEU A 17 -11.87 2.42 21.75
N PRO A 18 -10.62 2.70 21.34
CA PRO A 18 -10.18 4.08 21.20
C PRO A 18 -10.86 4.73 19.99
N ASP A 19 -10.94 6.06 20.00
CA ASP A 19 -11.59 6.81 18.92
C ASP A 19 -10.97 6.51 17.55
N ALA A 20 -11.80 6.56 16.51
CA ALA A 20 -11.34 6.38 15.14
C ALA A 20 -10.19 7.36 14.83
N ARG A 21 -9.10 6.83 14.26
CA ARG A 21 -7.85 7.56 13.92
C ARG A 21 -7.02 8.02 15.11
N SER A 22 -7.35 7.62 16.34
CA SER A 22 -6.44 7.80 17.47
C SER A 22 -5.27 6.82 17.37
N SER A 23 -4.05 7.31 17.58
CA SER A 23 -2.86 6.47 17.57
C SER A 23 -2.64 5.89 18.96
N LEU A 24 -2.99 4.61 19.15
CA LEU A 24 -2.74 3.88 20.40
C LEU A 24 -1.25 3.73 20.73
N ILE A 25 -0.38 3.84 19.72
CA ILE A 25 1.06 3.60 19.84
C ILE A 25 1.80 4.88 19.48
N ARG A 26 2.22 5.62 20.51
CA ARG A 26 3.10 6.78 20.32
C ARG A 26 4.55 6.33 20.39
N ARG A 27 5.21 6.30 19.23
CA ARG A 27 6.64 5.93 19.13
C ARG A 27 7.51 7.16 19.40
N TYR A 28 8.46 7.04 20.33
CA TYR A 28 9.39 8.10 20.72
C TYR A 28 10.83 7.75 20.36
N GLY A 29 11.71 8.77 20.44
CA GLY A 29 13.15 8.60 20.28
C GLY A 29 13.51 7.91 18.97
N LEU A 30 14.30 6.84 19.08
CA LEU A 30 14.82 6.04 17.98
C LEU A 30 13.72 5.40 17.12
N TYR A 31 12.61 5.00 17.73
CA TYR A 31 11.51 4.30 17.06
C TYR A 31 10.48 5.24 16.42
N SER A 32 10.61 6.56 16.61
CA SER A 32 9.70 7.53 16.01
C SER A 32 9.96 7.68 14.50
N SER A 33 8.89 7.84 13.71
CA SER A 33 9.01 7.97 12.25
C SER A 33 9.91 9.14 11.82
N ARG A 34 9.88 10.27 12.55
CA ARG A 34 10.74 11.43 12.27
C ARG A 34 12.22 11.14 12.51
N SER A 35 12.53 10.31 13.51
CA SER A 35 13.92 9.99 13.85
C SER A 35 14.50 8.87 12.99
N ARG A 36 13.71 7.91 12.51
CA ARG A 36 14.23 6.77 11.71
C ARG A 36 15.03 7.16 10.47
N GLY A 37 14.74 8.30 9.83
CA GLY A 37 15.52 8.79 8.68
C GLY A 37 16.61 9.82 9.03
N THR A 38 16.64 10.32 10.26
CA THR A 38 17.54 11.42 10.68
C THR A 38 18.41 11.08 11.88
N TRP A 39 18.36 9.85 12.38
CA TRP A 39 19.04 9.43 13.61
C TRP A 39 20.56 9.54 13.51
N HIS A 40 21.15 9.28 12.34
CA HIS A 40 22.59 9.46 12.09
C HIS A 40 23.04 10.92 12.32
N ARG A 41 22.16 11.89 12.04
CA ARG A 41 22.42 13.32 12.25
C ARG A 41 22.18 13.75 13.71
N LYS A 42 21.75 12.82 14.57
CA LYS A 42 21.41 13.05 15.98
C LYS A 42 22.30 12.16 16.86
N PRO A 43 23.49 12.64 17.26
CA PRO A 43 24.47 11.81 17.99
C PRO A 43 23.93 11.26 19.30
N TYR A 44 22.98 11.96 19.96
CA TYR A 44 22.33 11.44 21.17
C TYR A 44 21.46 10.20 20.91
N LEU A 45 20.81 10.08 19.74
CA LEU A 45 20.02 8.90 19.38
C LEU A 45 20.92 7.74 18.98
N GLY A 46 22.01 8.01 18.25
CA GLY A 46 22.99 6.99 17.88
C GLY A 46 23.59 6.29 19.11
N ARG A 47 23.90 7.05 20.17
CA ARG A 47 24.42 6.48 21.44
C ARG A 47 23.42 5.57 22.17
N LEU A 48 22.12 5.86 22.06
CA LEU A 48 21.05 5.08 22.71
C LEU A 48 20.56 3.91 21.84
N ALA A 49 21.05 3.81 20.59
CA ALA A 49 20.60 2.80 19.66
C ALA A 49 21.21 1.42 19.98
N PRO A 50 20.41 0.35 20.08
CA PRO A 50 20.93 -1.00 20.24
C PRO A 50 21.81 -1.40 19.05
N VAL A 51 22.92 -2.10 19.30
CA VAL A 51 23.88 -2.54 18.26
C VAL A 51 23.25 -3.38 17.14
N GLY A 52 22.21 -4.16 17.43
CA GLY A 52 21.45 -4.89 16.41
C GLY A 52 20.54 -3.98 15.57
N TRP A 53 20.00 -2.93 16.18
CA TRP A 53 19.15 -1.95 15.51
C TRP A 53 19.95 -1.07 14.55
N VAL A 54 21.15 -0.64 14.98
CA VAL A 54 22.10 0.15 14.18
C VAL A 54 22.46 -0.60 12.89
N ARG A 55 22.95 -1.84 13.00
CA ARG A 55 23.34 -2.66 11.85
C ARG A 55 22.23 -2.81 10.81
N GLN A 56 21.00 -3.07 11.27
CA GLN A 56 19.85 -3.22 10.38
C GLN A 56 19.47 -1.92 9.66
N HIS A 57 19.62 -0.76 10.31
CA HIS A 57 19.19 0.52 9.76
C HIS A 57 20.29 1.29 9.03
N GLU A 58 21.55 0.96 9.27
CA GLU A 58 22.73 1.48 8.57
C GLU A 58 22.81 0.91 7.14
N GLN A 59 22.38 -0.35 6.95
CA GLN A 59 22.28 -1.02 5.64
C GLN A 59 21.22 -0.41 4.70
N HIS A 60 20.29 0.40 5.21
CA HIS A 60 19.22 1.05 4.45
C HIS A 60 19.44 2.55 4.21
N VAL A 61 20.60 3.09 4.59
CA VAL A 61 21.00 4.43 4.15
C VAL A 61 21.27 4.32 2.65
N PRO A 62 20.68 5.17 1.78
CA PRO A 62 21.06 5.17 0.37
C PRO A 62 22.49 5.69 0.28
N VAL A 63 23.45 4.77 0.31
CA VAL A 63 24.82 5.03 -0.07
C VAL A 63 24.80 5.19 -1.58
N THR A 64 24.84 6.44 -2.03
CA THR A 64 25.39 6.71 -3.37
C THR A 64 26.87 6.35 -3.30
N VAL A 65 27.30 5.32 -4.04
CA VAL A 65 28.58 5.20 -4.78
C VAL A 65 28.85 3.72 -5.08
N ASP A 66 28.79 3.42 -6.38
CA ASP A 66 29.62 2.54 -7.20
C ASP A 66 30.36 1.33 -6.57
N GLY A 67 30.06 0.13 -7.08
CA GLY A 67 31.06 -0.93 -7.25
C GLY A 67 30.83 -2.27 -6.53
N ALA A 68 30.45 -3.28 -7.33
CA ALA A 68 30.57 -4.74 -7.14
C ALA A 68 29.54 -5.50 -6.26
N PRO A 69 29.12 -6.72 -6.68
CA PRO A 69 27.93 -7.39 -6.15
C PRO A 69 28.28 -8.37 -5.03
N GLY A 70 27.68 -8.17 -3.86
CA GLY A 70 27.61 -9.19 -2.81
C GLY A 70 26.25 -9.87 -2.84
N ASP A 71 26.23 -11.18 -3.08
CA ASP A 71 25.04 -12.03 -3.01
C ASP A 71 24.49 -12.07 -1.58
N CYS A 72 23.53 -11.20 -1.31
CA CYS A 72 22.51 -11.39 -0.29
C CYS A 72 21.17 -11.38 -1.04
N PRO A 73 20.20 -12.26 -0.71
CA PRO A 73 18.90 -12.23 -1.37
C PRO A 73 18.30 -10.85 -1.12
N ASP A 74 18.24 -10.10 -2.21
CA ASP A 74 17.74 -8.75 -2.29
C ASP A 74 16.27 -8.76 -1.88
N GLU A 75 15.99 -8.57 -0.60
CA GLU A 75 14.68 -8.19 -0.08
C GLU A 75 14.37 -6.72 -0.45
N SER A 76 15.08 -6.12 -1.41
CA SER A 76 14.49 -5.02 -2.15
C SER A 76 13.34 -5.59 -2.98
N VAL A 77 12.13 -5.17 -2.60
CA VAL A 77 10.96 -5.36 -3.44
C VAL A 77 11.29 -4.72 -4.78
N SER A 78 11.61 -5.54 -5.78
CA SER A 78 11.99 -5.07 -7.11
C SER A 78 11.01 -3.98 -7.56
N ALA A 79 11.48 -2.95 -8.26
CA ALA A 79 10.62 -1.90 -8.78
C ALA A 79 9.38 -2.46 -9.52
N LYS A 80 9.48 -3.67 -10.08
CA LYS A 80 8.35 -4.41 -10.68
C LYS A 80 7.34 -4.91 -9.63
N GLN A 81 7.83 -5.44 -8.51
CA GLN A 81 7.00 -5.88 -7.39
C GLN A 81 6.38 -4.69 -6.65
N SER A 82 7.06 -3.54 -6.52
CA SER A 82 6.48 -2.35 -5.88
C SER A 82 5.34 -1.74 -6.72
N ARG A 83 5.49 -1.72 -8.06
CA ARG A 83 4.44 -1.32 -9.01
C ARG A 83 3.20 -2.23 -9.00
N ALA A 84 3.31 -3.46 -8.50
CA ALA A 84 2.19 -4.39 -8.36
C ALA A 84 1.59 -4.42 -6.93
N ALA A 85 2.04 -3.55 -6.02
CA ALA A 85 1.54 -3.52 -4.65
C ALA A 85 0.02 -3.27 -4.57
N TRP A 86 -0.52 -2.43 -5.45
CA TRP A 86 -1.97 -2.16 -5.52
C TRP A 86 -2.79 -3.42 -5.84
N ALA A 87 -2.32 -4.25 -6.78
CA ALA A 87 -3.02 -5.47 -7.20
C ALA A 87 -3.06 -6.49 -6.05
N ARG A 88 -1.97 -6.60 -5.28
CA ARG A 88 -1.92 -7.44 -4.08
C ARG A 88 -2.88 -6.94 -2.98
N LEU A 89 -3.05 -5.63 -2.84
CA LEU A 89 -4.01 -5.07 -1.88
C LEU A 89 -5.45 -5.37 -2.28
N LEU A 90 -5.78 -5.27 -3.57
CA LEU A 90 -7.10 -5.68 -4.07
C LEU A 90 -7.36 -7.17 -3.81
N ALA A 91 -6.39 -8.03 -4.09
CA ALA A 91 -6.49 -9.46 -3.79
C ALA A 91 -6.69 -9.70 -2.29
N LYS A 92 -5.99 -8.96 -1.42
CA LYS A 92 -6.10 -9.14 0.03
C LYS A 92 -7.46 -8.68 0.60
N ILE A 93 -8.01 -7.58 0.09
CA ILE A 93 -9.21 -6.95 0.66
C ILE A 93 -10.47 -7.52 0.02
N TYR A 94 -10.44 -7.74 -1.30
CA TYR A 94 -11.61 -8.10 -2.10
C TYR A 94 -11.53 -9.49 -2.70
N ASP A 95 -10.44 -10.24 -2.47
CA ASP A 95 -10.19 -11.56 -3.08
C ASP A 95 -10.22 -11.52 -4.63
N VAL A 96 -9.82 -10.37 -5.20
CA VAL A 96 -9.77 -10.13 -6.65
C VAL A 96 -8.34 -9.91 -7.12
N ASP A 97 -7.84 -10.79 -8.01
CA ASP A 97 -6.57 -10.60 -8.70
C ASP A 97 -6.77 -9.82 -10.02
N ALA A 98 -6.51 -8.52 -9.96
CA ALA A 98 -6.65 -7.62 -11.10
C ALA A 98 -5.63 -7.87 -12.24
N LEU A 99 -4.59 -8.68 -12.01
CA LEU A 99 -3.60 -9.03 -13.04
C LEU A 99 -3.83 -10.44 -13.62
N LYS A 100 -4.98 -11.06 -13.36
CA LYS A 100 -5.36 -12.34 -13.94
C LYS A 100 -6.53 -12.15 -14.90
N CYS A 101 -6.41 -12.69 -16.11
CA CYS A 101 -7.50 -12.62 -17.08
C CYS A 101 -8.70 -13.48 -16.61
N SER A 102 -9.90 -12.89 -16.58
CA SER A 102 -11.13 -13.59 -16.18
C SER A 102 -11.58 -14.66 -17.19
N ARG A 103 -11.13 -14.60 -18.44
CA ARG A 103 -11.49 -15.59 -19.49
C ARG A 103 -10.55 -16.78 -19.56
N CYS A 104 -9.24 -16.55 -19.47
CA CYS A 104 -8.23 -17.60 -19.70
C CYS A 104 -7.27 -17.83 -18.53
N GLY A 105 -7.31 -17.00 -17.48
CA GLY A 105 -6.44 -17.15 -16.31
C GLY A 105 -4.98 -16.74 -16.52
N SER A 106 -4.60 -16.31 -17.74
CA SER A 106 -3.24 -15.86 -18.03
C SER A 106 -2.88 -14.56 -17.32
N PRO A 107 -1.58 -14.34 -17.00
CA PRO A 107 -1.12 -13.10 -16.37
C PRO A 107 -1.24 -11.91 -17.33
N MET A 108 -1.85 -10.83 -16.86
CA MET A 108 -2.01 -9.57 -17.57
C MET A 108 -0.91 -8.59 -17.17
N LYS A 109 -0.53 -7.71 -18.11
CA LYS A 109 0.48 -6.66 -17.89
C LYS A 109 -0.18 -5.29 -18.05
N VAL A 110 0.06 -4.40 -17.11
CA VAL A 110 -0.30 -2.99 -17.25
C VAL A 110 0.56 -2.37 -18.35
N LEU A 111 -0.08 -1.88 -19.41
CA LEU A 111 0.61 -1.22 -20.53
C LEU A 111 0.75 0.28 -20.30
N ALA A 112 -0.31 0.94 -19.83
CA ALA A 112 -0.34 2.37 -19.59
C ALA A 112 -1.34 2.72 -18.49
N VAL A 113 -1.14 3.87 -17.84
CA VAL A 113 -2.12 4.50 -16.95
C VAL A 113 -2.56 5.79 -17.64
N ILE A 114 -3.82 5.86 -18.05
CA ILE A 114 -4.37 7.01 -18.78
C ILE A 114 -5.14 7.87 -17.78
N THR A 115 -4.67 9.09 -17.55
CA THR A 115 -5.28 10.05 -16.61
C THR A 115 -5.98 11.20 -17.30
N ASP A 116 -5.70 11.46 -18.58
CA ASP A 116 -6.34 12.55 -19.34
C ASP A 116 -7.81 12.20 -19.62
N PRO A 117 -8.77 12.99 -19.13
CA PRO A 117 -10.20 12.73 -19.30
C PRO A 117 -10.64 12.73 -20.77
N ILE A 118 -9.96 13.46 -21.66
CA ILE A 118 -10.28 13.48 -23.10
C ILE A 118 -9.94 12.13 -23.72
N GLN A 119 -8.76 11.57 -23.42
CA GLN A 119 -8.35 10.25 -23.90
C GLN A 119 -9.24 9.15 -23.33
N VAL A 120 -9.57 9.22 -22.03
CA VAL A 120 -10.47 8.26 -21.39
C VAL A 120 -11.81 8.23 -22.10
N ARG A 121 -12.43 9.39 -22.36
CA ARG A 121 -13.69 9.47 -23.11
C ARG A 121 -13.58 8.86 -24.50
N ARG A 122 -12.52 9.19 -25.25
CA ARG A 122 -12.30 8.64 -26.60
C ARG A 122 -12.19 7.11 -26.60
N VAL A 123 -11.47 6.54 -25.63
CA VAL A 123 -11.35 5.09 -25.47
C VAL A 123 -12.69 4.46 -25.11
N LEU A 124 -13.42 5.03 -24.15
CA LEU A 124 -14.72 4.50 -23.73
C LEU A 124 -15.75 4.52 -24.86
N LEU A 125 -15.83 5.61 -25.64
CA LEU A 125 -16.72 5.70 -26.80
C LEU A 125 -16.39 4.63 -27.85
N HIS A 126 -15.11 4.35 -28.08
CA HIS A 126 -14.68 3.29 -28.99
C HIS A 126 -15.06 1.89 -28.48
N LEU A 127 -14.91 1.63 -27.18
CA LEU A 127 -15.29 0.35 -26.56
C LEU A 127 -16.80 0.10 -26.59
N ILE A 128 -17.61 1.14 -26.41
CA ILE A 128 -19.08 1.05 -26.55
C ILE A 128 -19.44 0.67 -27.98
N LYS A 129 -18.86 1.36 -28.97
CA LYS A 129 -19.11 1.09 -30.39
C LYS A 129 -18.75 -0.34 -30.82
N THR A 130 -17.77 -0.95 -30.16
CA THR A 130 -17.30 -2.33 -30.44
C THR A 130 -17.98 -3.39 -29.56
N GLY A 131 -18.89 -3.00 -28.66
CA GLY A 131 -19.59 -3.94 -27.76
C GLY A 131 -18.73 -4.49 -26.62
N ALA A 132 -17.58 -3.87 -26.34
CA ALA A 132 -16.63 -4.26 -25.29
C ALA A 132 -16.63 -3.28 -24.11
N ALA A 133 -17.77 -2.64 -23.84
CA ALA A 133 -17.91 -1.68 -22.74
C ALA A 133 -17.68 -2.38 -21.37
N PRO A 134 -17.00 -1.71 -20.43
CA PRO A 134 -16.89 -2.22 -19.07
C PRO A 134 -18.28 -2.36 -18.41
N PRO A 135 -18.47 -3.37 -17.54
CA PRO A 135 -19.75 -3.61 -16.87
C PRO A 135 -20.13 -2.42 -15.98
N GLY A 136 -21.40 -2.02 -16.01
CA GLY A 136 -21.93 -0.92 -15.20
C GLY A 136 -21.66 0.48 -15.75
N LEU A 137 -21.10 0.60 -16.96
CA LEU A 137 -20.95 1.90 -17.63
C LEU A 137 -22.28 2.36 -18.22
N ASP A 138 -22.79 3.50 -17.75
CA ASP A 138 -23.90 4.20 -18.39
C ASP A 138 -23.39 5.05 -19.55
N ALA A 139 -23.82 4.72 -20.78
CA ALA A 139 -23.41 5.43 -21.98
C ALA A 139 -23.89 6.89 -22.01
N SER A 140 -24.95 7.21 -21.27
CA SER A 140 -25.48 8.58 -21.18
C SER A 140 -24.55 9.54 -20.43
N ALA A 141 -23.69 9.01 -19.54
CA ALA A 141 -22.75 9.79 -18.74
C ALA A 141 -21.50 10.28 -19.51
N LEU A 142 -21.37 9.91 -20.79
CA LEU A 142 -20.24 10.30 -21.65
C LEU A 142 -20.56 11.46 -22.60
N ASN A 143 -21.81 11.93 -22.62
CA ASN A 143 -22.28 13.11 -23.34
C ASN A 143 -22.21 14.36 -22.45
#